data_AF-A0A535R5D0-F1
#
_entry.id   AF-A0A535R5D0-F1
#
_cell.length_a   1.000
_cell.length_b   1.000
_cell.length_c   1.000
_cell.angle_alpha   90.00
_cell.angle_beta   90.00
_cell.angle_gamma   90.00
#
_symmetry.space_group_name_H-M   'P 1'
#
loop_
_entity.id
_entity.type
_entity.pdbx_description
1 polymer ?
#
loop_
_entity_poly.entity_id
_entity_poly.type
_entity_poly.pdbx_seq_one_letter_code
_entity_poly.pdbx_strand_id
1 'polypeptide(L)'
;MTGIQLVAVAFAAVMAFLTYTAWRRGELDNRESLLWMAVWIALALVSLFPDRLRAVIAPLQVARLIDLVMVAGILFLAAVVFQLNRSLRRLESKLVQLVRSLALKEEPPC
;
A
#
# COMPACT_ATOMS: atom_id res chain seq x y z
N MET A 1 -22.47 -16.20 11.81
CA MET A 1 -21.67 -15.41 10.86
C MET A 1 -21.70 -13.97 11.33
N THR A 2 -20.62 -13.49 11.94
CA THR A 2 -20.58 -12.14 12.50
C THR A 2 -20.46 -11.13 11.36
N GLY A 3 -21.29 -10.08 11.33
CA GLY A 3 -21.31 -9.09 10.24
C GLY A 3 -19.94 -8.45 9.94
N ILE A 4 -19.02 -8.50 10.89
CA ILE A 4 -17.63 -8.04 10.76
C ILE A 4 -16.85 -8.85 9.71
N GLN A 5 -17.08 -10.16 9.57
CA GLN A 5 -16.41 -10.96 8.54
C GLN A 5 -16.86 -10.55 7.13
N LEU A 6 -18.15 -10.22 6.97
CA LEU A 6 -18.69 -9.77 5.69
C LEU A 6 -18.08 -8.43 5.26
N VAL A 7 -17.94 -7.50 6.21
CA VAL A 7 -17.29 -6.20 5.98
C VAL A 7 -15.82 -6.38 5.62
N ALA A 8 -15.10 -7.26 6.32
CA ALA A 8 -13.68 -7.53 6.03
C ALA A 8 -13.48 -8.13 4.63
N VAL A 9 -14.32 -9.08 4.23
CA VAL A 9 -14.27 -9.70 2.90
C VAL A 9 -14.63 -8.69 1.81
N ALA A 10 -15.69 -7.88 2.02
CA ALA A 10 -16.05 -6.81 1.08
C ALA A 10 -14.94 -5.78 0.94
N PHE A 11 -14.31 -5.39 2.06
CA PHE A 11 -13.19 -4.45 2.06
C PHE A 11 -11.97 -5.01 1.31
N ALA A 12 -11.62 -6.29 1.55
CA ALA A 12 -10.55 -6.96 0.85
C ALA A 12 -10.82 -7.07 -0.66
N ALA A 13 -12.06 -7.35 -1.06
CA ALA A 13 -12.45 -7.43 -2.47
C ALA A 13 -12.37 -6.05 -3.17
N VAL A 14 -12.87 -4.99 -2.53
CA VAL A 14 -12.78 -3.62 -3.07
C VAL A 14 -11.32 -3.19 -3.21
N MET A 15 -10.50 -3.47 -2.21
CA MET A 15 -9.09 -3.10 -2.21
C MET A 15 -8.25 -3.92 -3.21
N ALA A 16 -8.54 -5.21 -3.37
CA ALA A 16 -7.94 -6.03 -4.42
C ALA A 16 -8.33 -5.51 -5.82
N PHE A 17 -9.59 -5.10 -6.00
CA PHE A 17 -10.05 -4.49 -7.25
C PHE A 17 -9.35 -3.15 -7.53
N LEU A 18 -9.21 -2.29 -6.52
CA LEU A 18 -8.47 -1.03 -6.64
C LEU A 18 -7.01 -1.25 -7.01
N THR A 19 -6.35 -2.22 -6.38
CA THR A 19 -4.96 -2.61 -6.68
C THR A 19 -4.82 -3.14 -8.11
N TYR A 20 -5.78 -3.96 -8.55
CA TYR A 20 -5.82 -4.46 -9.93
C TYR A 20 -6.04 -3.33 -10.94
N THR A 21 -6.92 -2.37 -10.65
CA THR A 21 -7.13 -1.20 -11.52
C THR A 21 -5.92 -0.28 -11.55
N ALA A 22 -5.20 -0.10 -10.44
CA ALA A 22 -3.99 0.71 -10.37
C ALA A 22 -2.81 0.04 -11.10
N TRP A 23 -2.70 -1.30 -11.03
CA TRP A 23 -1.75 -2.07 -11.85
C TRP A 23 -2.06 -1.94 -13.35
N ARG A 24 -3.34 -2.03 -13.74
CA ARG A 24 -3.76 -1.91 -15.15
C ARG A 24 -3.53 -0.51 -15.74
N ARG A 25 -3.53 0.53 -14.90
CA ARG A 25 -3.22 1.92 -15.32
C ARG A 25 -1.73 2.20 -15.49
N GLY A 26 -0.84 1.26 -15.13
CA GLY A 26 0.61 1.44 -15.24
C GLY A 26 1.19 2.45 -14.25
N GLU A 27 0.40 2.87 -13.25
CA GLU A 27 0.79 3.84 -12.23
C GLU A 27 1.61 3.20 -11.09
N LEU A 28 1.53 1.86 -10.95
CA LEU A 28 2.28 1.09 -9.96
C LEU A 28 3.37 0.26 -10.65
N ASP A 29 4.59 0.33 -10.12
CA ASP A 29 5.67 -0.55 -10.54
C ASP A 29 5.29 -2.01 -10.23
N ASN A 30 5.73 -2.96 -11.08
CA ASN A 30 5.35 -4.38 -10.95
C ASN A 30 5.69 -4.98 -9.58
N ARG A 31 6.66 -4.39 -8.86
CA ARG A 31 7.03 -4.79 -7.49
C ARG A 31 6.04 -4.29 -6.45
N GLU A 32 5.49 -3.09 -6.62
CA GLU A 32 4.51 -2.52 -5.70
C GLU A 32 3.16 -3.22 -5.81
N SER A 33 2.73 -3.61 -7.01
CA SER A 33 1.49 -4.37 -7.20
C SER A 33 1.57 -5.76 -6.54
N LEU A 34 2.72 -6.44 -6.64
CA LEU A 34 2.94 -7.74 -6.00
C LEU A 34 2.95 -7.63 -4.47
N LEU A 35 3.57 -6.60 -3.91
CA LEU A 35 3.54 -6.32 -2.47
C LEU A 35 2.10 -6.07 -1.98
N TRP A 36 1.34 -5.24 -2.69
CA TRP A 36 -0.05 -4.98 -2.34
C TRP A 36 -0.92 -6.24 -2.43
N MET A 37 -0.72 -7.06 -3.47
CA MET A 37 -1.43 -8.32 -3.61
C MET A 37 -1.14 -9.28 -2.44
N ALA A 38 0.12 -9.36 -1.99
CA ALA A 38 0.49 -10.12 -0.81
C ALA A 38 -0.19 -9.61 0.48
N VAL A 39 -0.33 -8.29 0.63
CA VAL A 39 -1.06 -7.69 1.77
C VAL A 39 -2.53 -8.08 1.74
N TRP A 40 -3.20 -8.02 0.59
CA TRP A 40 -4.61 -8.42 0.47
C TRP A 40 -4.82 -9.90 0.75
N ILE A 41 -3.93 -10.75 0.25
CA ILE A 41 -3.95 -12.19 0.52
C ILE A 41 -3.76 -12.46 2.02
N ALA A 42 -2.79 -11.80 2.66
CA ALA A 42 -2.57 -11.92 4.10
C ALA A 42 -3.81 -11.49 4.90
N LEU A 43 -4.46 -10.39 4.52
CA LEU A 43 -5.66 -9.87 5.17
C LEU A 43 -6.86 -10.82 4.97
N ALA A 44 -7.02 -11.39 3.78
CA ALA A 44 -8.03 -12.41 3.51
C ALA A 44 -7.81 -13.70 4.33
N LEU A 45 -6.55 -14.16 4.45
CA LEU A 45 -6.18 -15.31 5.28
C LEU A 45 -6.49 -15.06 6.77
N VAL A 46 -6.14 -13.88 7.28
CA VAL A 46 -6.44 -13.45 8.66
C VAL A 46 -7.95 -13.44 8.91
N SER A 47 -8.75 -13.01 7.93
CA SER A 47 -10.20 -12.93 8.03
C SER A 47 -10.89 -14.31 7.98
N LEU A 48 -10.36 -15.23 7.17
CA LEU A 48 -10.90 -16.59 7.00
C LEU A 48 -10.60 -17.51 8.20
N PHE A 49 -9.49 -17.31 8.90
CA PHE A 49 -9.04 -18.18 9.99
C PHE A 49 -8.73 -17.43 11.30
N PRO A 50 -9.71 -16.74 11.92
CA PRO A 50 -9.48 -15.99 13.16
C PRO A 50 -9.06 -16.90 14.33
N ASP A 51 -9.59 -18.13 14.41
CA ASP A 51 -9.32 -19.05 15.52
C ASP A 51 -7.93 -19.70 15.45
N ARG A 52 -7.41 -19.98 14.24
CA ARG A 52 -6.06 -20.50 14.07
C ARG A 52 -5.01 -19.44 14.40
N LEU A 53 -5.27 -18.18 14.04
CA LEU A 53 -4.40 -17.07 14.39
C LEU A 53 -4.39 -16.82 15.91
N ARG A 54 -5.52 -16.93 16.61
CA ARG A 54 -5.55 -16.81 18.08
C ARG A 54 -4.60 -17.79 18.78
N ALA A 55 -4.43 -19.01 18.26
CA ALA A 55 -3.49 -19.99 18.80
C ALA A 55 -2.01 -19.61 18.59
N VAL A 56 -1.69 -18.94 17.48
CA VAL A 56 -0.33 -18.44 17.17
C VAL A 56 -0.01 -17.15 17.91
N ILE A 57 -1.02 -16.34 18.23
CA ILE A 57 -0.88 -15.08 18.95
C ILE A 57 -0.92 -15.28 20.46
N ALA A 58 -1.41 -16.41 20.99
CA ALA A 58 -1.38 -16.73 22.42
C ALA A 58 -0.04 -16.45 23.17
N PRO A 59 1.16 -16.67 22.59
CA PRO A 59 2.43 -16.29 23.21
C PRO A 59 2.77 -14.79 23.09
N LEU A 60 2.19 -14.06 22.13
CA LEU A 60 2.24 -12.60 22.06
C LEU A 60 1.11 -12.08 22.96
N GLN A 61 1.41 -11.39 24.06
CA GLN A 61 0.41 -10.85 25.02
C GLN A 61 -0.57 -9.80 24.44
N VAL A 62 -0.79 -9.78 23.13
CA VAL A 62 -1.76 -8.97 22.41
C VAL A 62 -3.15 -9.56 22.67
N ALA A 63 -3.87 -8.97 23.62
CA ALA A 63 -5.19 -9.42 24.07
C ALA A 63 -6.26 -9.47 22.96
N ARG A 64 -6.01 -8.82 21.80
CA ARG A 64 -6.98 -8.70 20.70
C ARG A 64 -6.30 -8.75 19.33
N LEU A 65 -6.85 -9.59 18.43
CA LEU A 65 -6.46 -9.68 17.01
C LEU A 65 -6.46 -8.30 16.31
N ILE A 66 -7.35 -7.40 16.75
CA ILE A 66 -7.48 -6.02 16.25
C ILE A 66 -6.21 -5.19 16.49
N ASP A 67 -5.55 -5.32 17.64
CA ASP A 67 -4.35 -4.52 17.93
C ASP A 67 -3.20 -4.88 16.97
N LEU A 68 -3.05 -6.17 16.67
CA LEU A 68 -2.02 -6.62 15.72
C LEU A 68 -2.28 -6.06 14.32
N VAL A 69 -3.54 -6.12 13.86
CA VAL A 69 -3.95 -5.57 12.56
C VAL A 69 -3.77 -4.05 12.54
N MET A 70 -4.06 -3.37 13.64
CA MET A 70 -3.91 -1.91 13.75
C MET A 70 -2.44 -1.49 13.68
N VAL A 71 -1.56 -2.15 14.45
CA VAL A 71 -0.11 -1.89 14.42
C VAL A 71 0.46 -2.19 13.03
N ALA A 72 0.11 -3.34 12.44
CA ALA A 72 0.53 -3.69 11.09
C ALA A 72 0.02 -2.66 10.05
N GLY A 73 -1.24 -2.22 10.16
CA GLY A 73 -1.83 -1.21 9.29
C GLY A 73 -1.15 0.15 9.40
N ILE A 74 -0.79 0.57 10.61
CA ILE A 74 -0.06 1.82 10.85
C ILE A 74 1.34 1.75 10.24
N LEU A 75 2.10 0.67 10.51
CA LEU A 75 3.43 0.48 9.94
C LEU A 75 3.39 0.45 8.41
N PHE A 76 2.38 -0.21 7.86
CA PHE A 76 2.16 -0.30 6.43
C PHE A 76 1.81 1.06 5.82
N LEU A 77 0.89 1.83 6.41
CA LEU A 77 0.57 3.19 5.99
C LEU A 77 1.80 4.10 6.04
N ALA A 78 2.60 4.01 7.10
CA ALA A 78 3.83 4.78 7.22
C ALA A 78 4.82 4.46 6.08
N ALA A 79 4.96 3.18 5.72
CA ALA A 79 5.79 2.75 4.60
C ALA A 79 5.28 3.31 3.26
N VAL A 80 3.96 3.29 3.03
CA VAL A 80 3.33 3.86 1.82
C VAL A 80 3.57 5.36 1.73
N VAL A 81 3.31 6.11 2.80
CA VAL A 81 3.55 7.56 2.85
C VAL A 81 5.02 7.88 2.59
N PHE A 82 5.92 7.07 3.15
CA PHE A 82 7.35 7.24 2.95
C PHE A 82 7.78 7.01 1.49
N GLN A 83 7.25 5.96 0.84
CA GLN A 83 7.47 5.73 -0.58
C GLN A 83 6.89 6.84 -1.44
N LEU A 84 5.67 7.30 -1.14
CA LEU A 84 5.03 8.39 -1.86
C LEU A 84 5.86 9.67 -1.80
N ASN A 85 6.34 10.04 -0.61
CA ASN A 85 7.22 11.19 -0.44
C ASN A 85 8.53 11.07 -1.24
N ARG A 86 9.12 9.87 -1.33
CA ARG A 86 10.32 9.64 -2.15
C ARG A 86 10.04 9.78 -3.63
N SER A 87 8.92 9.25 -4.10
CA SER A 87 8.50 9.36 -5.49
C SER A 87 8.18 10.82 -5.86
N LEU A 88 7.52 11.55 -4.96
CA LEU A 88 7.21 12.96 -5.13
C LEU A 88 8.48 13.81 -5.25
N ARG A 89 9.46 13.63 -4.35
CA ARG A 89 10.76 14.33 -4.43
C ARG A 89 11.53 14.03 -5.72
N ARG A 90 11.48 12.78 -6.20
CA ARG A 90 12.10 12.41 -7.49
C ARG A 90 11.41 13.10 -8.66
N LEU A 91 10.08 13.19 -8.60
CA LEU A 91 9.29 13.86 -9.63
C LEU A 91 9.58 15.35 -9.68
N GLU A 92 9.61 16.02 -8.52
CA GLU A 92 10.02 17.43 -8.40
C GLU A 92 11.41 17.68 -8.99
N SER A 93 12.39 16.85 -8.64
CA SER A 93 13.77 16.99 -9.15
C SER A 93 13.84 16.87 -10.68
N LYS A 94 13.11 15.92 -11.27
CA LYS A 94 13.02 15.77 -12.73
C LYS A 94 12.34 16.96 -13.39
N LEU A 95 11.29 17.49 -12.77
CA LEU A 95 10.54 18.65 -13.27
C LEU A 95 11.44 19.89 -13.29
N VAL A 96 12.20 20.14 -12.22
CA VAL A 96 13.20 21.21 -12.15
C VAL A 96 14.25 21.08 -13.26
N GLN A 97 14.79 19.87 -13.48
CA GLN A 97 15.75 19.63 -14.56
C GLN A 97 15.14 19.88 -15.94
N LEU A 98 13.87 19.46 -16.15
CA LEU A 98 13.15 19.66 -17.40
C LEU A 98 12.97 21.16 -17.70
N VAL A 99 12.45 21.92 -16.73
CA VAL A 99 12.24 23.38 -16.86
C VAL A 99 13.57 24.09 -17.10
N ARG A 100 14.64 23.71 -16.39
CA ARG A 100 15.99 24.28 -16.61
C ARG A 100 16.51 24.00 -18.02
N SER A 101 16.30 22.80 -18.54
CA SER A 101 16.72 22.44 -19.90
C SER A 101 15.92 23.17 -20.99
N LEU A 102 14.64 23.48 -20.72
CA LEU A 102 13.81 24.27 -21.62
C LEU A 102 14.25 25.74 -21.63
N ALA A 103 14.50 26.33 -20.46
CA ALA A 103 14.98 27.71 -20.35
C ALA A 103 16.32 27.93 -21.07
N LEU A 104 17.28 27.01 -20.91
CA LEU A 104 18.58 27.07 -21.59
C LEU A 104 18.49 26.87 -23.11
N LYS A 105 17.41 26.29 -23.61
CA LYS A 105 17.16 26.12 -25.06
C LYS A 105 16.53 27.35 -25.71
N GLU A 106 15.85 28.18 -24.92
CA GLU A 106 15.15 29.38 -25.40
C GLU A 106 16.02 30.65 -25.33
N GLU A 107 17.18 30.61 -24.67
CA GLU A 107 18.16 31.69 -24.75
C GLU A 107 18.86 31.70 -26.12
N PRO A 108 18.69 32.74 -26.96
CA PRO A 108 19.46 32.87 -28.19
C PRO A 108 20.95 33.05 -27.84
N PRO A 109 21.88 32.42 -28.59
CA PRO A 109 23.30 32.67 -28.39
C PRO A 109 23.59 34.16 -28.61
N CYS A 110 24.12 34.83 -27.58
CA CYS A 110 24.64 36.19 -27.65
C CYS A 110 25.79 36.31 -28.64
#